data_AF-A0A804QP27-F1
#
_entry.id   AF-A0A804QP27-F1
#
_cell.length_a   1.000
_cell.length_b   1.000
_cell.length_c   1.000
_cell.angle_alpha   90.00
_cell.angle_beta   90.00
_cell.angle_gamma   90.00
#
_symmetry.space_group_name_H-M   'P 1'
#
loop_
_entity.id
_entity.type
_entity.pdbx_description
1 polymer ?
#
loop_
_entity_poly.entity_id
_entity_poly.type
_entity_poly.pdbx_seq_one_letter_code
_entity_poly.pdbx_strand_id
1 'polypeptide(L)'
;MIARAEDAEKRNRQLHVDLTTAQARVAALESREVIAVEALKQAKDEHVQKLMEAYLAMNKQEHPESSQDPPPELFEPFTMKKIPTPSCEIKEEDANTPPAQPPSEELQELVPLEEEFDLVLPSQSPPEEVINISSLLTHPGDVSD
;
A
#
# COMPACT_ATOMS: atom_id res chain seq x y z
N MET A 1 -27.88 -35.84 -28.90
CA MET A 1 -26.92 -34.78 -29.27
C MET A 1 -27.25 -33.44 -28.62
N ILE A 2 -28.52 -32.99 -28.65
CA ILE A 2 -28.98 -31.70 -28.08
C ILE A 2 -28.61 -31.50 -26.60
N ALA A 3 -28.92 -32.46 -25.72
CA ALA A 3 -28.65 -32.32 -24.28
C ALA A 3 -27.16 -32.04 -23.93
N ARG A 4 -26.21 -32.60 -24.71
CA ARG A 4 -24.77 -32.35 -24.51
C ARG A 4 -24.37 -30.93 -24.91
N ALA A 5 -25.01 -30.37 -25.94
CA ALA A 5 -24.77 -29.01 -26.38
C ALA A 5 -25.29 -27.99 -25.37
N GLU A 6 -26.49 -28.21 -24.81
CA GLU A 6 -27.07 -27.36 -23.76
C GLU A 6 -26.23 -27.35 -22.47
N ASP A 7 -25.71 -28.51 -22.06
CA ASP A 7 -24.78 -28.61 -20.91
C ASP A 7 -23.48 -27.83 -21.17
N ALA A 8 -22.90 -27.95 -22.37
CA ALA A 8 -21.71 -27.19 -22.76
C ALA A 8 -21.95 -25.68 -22.77
N GLU A 9 -23.11 -25.21 -23.25
CA GLU A 9 -23.49 -23.81 -23.22
C GLU A 9 -23.65 -23.29 -21.78
N LYS A 10 -24.30 -24.06 -20.90
CA LYS A 10 -24.40 -23.72 -19.46
C LYS A 10 -23.02 -23.61 -18.82
N ARG A 11 -22.11 -24.55 -19.11
CA ARG A 11 -20.72 -24.50 -18.64
C ARG A 11 -19.98 -23.27 -19.17
N ASN A 12 -20.13 -22.93 -20.45
CA ASN A 12 -19.49 -21.74 -21.03
C ASN A 12 -20.00 -20.44 -20.38
N ARG A 13 -21.32 -20.35 -20.11
CA ARG A 13 -21.87 -19.22 -19.36
C ARG A 13 -21.31 -19.14 -17.94
N GLN A 14 -21.22 -20.27 -17.23
CA GLN A 14 -20.64 -20.30 -15.89
C GLN A 14 -19.17 -19.88 -15.90
N LEU A 15 -18.37 -20.41 -16.83
CA LEU A 15 -16.97 -20.04 -16.97
C LEU A 15 -16.79 -18.54 -17.27
N HIS A 16 -17.68 -17.94 -18.07
CA HIS A 16 -17.65 -16.50 -18.32
C HIS A 16 -17.94 -15.68 -17.05
N VAL A 17 -18.92 -16.11 -16.24
CA VAL A 17 -19.23 -15.49 -14.94
C VAL A 17 -18.05 -15.64 -13.98
N ASP A 18 -17.46 -16.83 -13.88
CA ASP A 18 -16.32 -17.10 -13.01
C ASP A 18 -15.09 -16.28 -13.42
N LEU A 19 -14.82 -16.18 -14.73
CA LEU A 19 -13.73 -15.38 -15.28
C LEU A 19 -13.93 -13.89 -14.94
N THR A 20 -15.13 -13.35 -15.18
CA THR A 20 -15.45 -11.95 -14.87
C THR A 20 -15.31 -11.68 -13.36
N THR A 21 -15.77 -12.62 -12.53
CA THR A 21 -15.64 -12.53 -11.07
C THR A 21 -14.17 -12.57 -10.63
N ALA A 22 -13.36 -13.44 -11.24
CA ALA A 22 -11.93 -13.52 -10.96
C ALA A 22 -11.21 -12.22 -11.35
N GLN A 23 -11.53 -11.65 -12.51
CA GLN A 23 -10.99 -10.36 -12.96
C GLN A 23 -11.35 -9.22 -11.99
N ALA A 24 -12.60 -9.14 -11.55
CA ALA A 24 -13.02 -8.14 -10.56
C ALA A 24 -12.27 -8.30 -9.23
N ARG A 25 -12.01 -9.54 -8.80
CA ARG A 25 -11.20 -9.82 -7.60
C ARG A 25 -9.74 -9.42 -7.78
N VAL A 26 -9.14 -9.65 -8.95
CA VAL A 26 -7.77 -9.22 -9.26
C VAL A 26 -7.67 -7.69 -9.18
N ALA A 27 -8.56 -6.96 -9.86
CA ALA A 27 -8.57 -5.50 -9.81
C ALA A 27 -8.74 -4.96 -8.37
N ALA A 28 -9.60 -5.58 -7.55
CA ALA A 28 -9.77 -5.20 -6.15
C ALA A 28 -8.52 -5.49 -5.30
N LEU A 29 -7.80 -6.58 -5.56
CA LEU A 29 -6.55 -6.90 -4.87
C LEU A 29 -5.42 -5.95 -5.27
N GLU A 30 -5.30 -5.63 -6.56
CA GLU A 30 -4.33 -4.66 -7.07
C GLU A 30 -4.56 -3.27 -6.45
N SER A 31 -5.82 -2.79 -6.44
CA SER A 31 -6.17 -1.54 -5.77
C SER A 31 -5.83 -1.55 -4.28
N ARG A 32 -6.13 -2.64 -3.58
CA ARG A 32 -5.80 -2.80 -2.16
C ARG A 32 -4.29 -2.81 -1.90
N GLU A 33 -3.51 -3.44 -2.79
CA GLU A 33 -2.04 -3.45 -2.69
C GLU A 33 -1.48 -2.04 -2.82
N VAL A 34 -1.94 -1.27 -3.81
CA VAL A 34 -1.53 0.14 -4.00
C VAL A 34 -1.81 0.95 -2.74
N ILE A 35 -3.03 0.85 -2.19
CA ILE A 35 -3.41 1.56 -0.95
C ILE A 35 -2.53 1.13 0.22
N ALA A 36 -2.27 -0.16 0.39
CA ALA A 36 -1.44 -0.66 1.49
C ALA A 36 0.02 -0.20 1.38
N VAL A 37 0.57 -0.19 0.17
CA VAL A 37 1.93 0.30 -0.11
C VAL A 37 2.04 1.81 0.17
N GLU A 38 1.05 2.59 -0.25
CA GLU A 38 1.00 4.03 0.01
C GLU A 38 0.86 4.34 1.51
N ALA A 39 -0.05 3.65 2.21
CA ALA A 39 -0.21 3.79 3.66
C ALA A 39 1.08 3.42 4.41
N LEU A 40 1.79 2.37 3.97
CA LEU A 40 3.08 1.98 4.55
C LEU A 40 4.16 3.04 4.29
N LYS A 41 4.20 3.61 3.07
CA LYS A 41 5.11 4.72 2.75
C LYS A 41 4.82 5.91 3.66
N GLN A 42 3.56 6.33 3.79
CA GLN A 42 3.16 7.43 4.65
C GLN A 42 3.52 7.17 6.12
N ALA A 43 3.25 5.97 6.64
CA ALA A 43 3.60 5.61 8.01
C ALA A 43 5.12 5.69 8.27
N LYS A 44 5.95 5.36 7.27
CA LYS A 44 7.40 5.53 7.34
C LYS A 44 7.81 6.99 7.32
N ASP A 45 7.21 7.80 6.46
CA ASP A 45 7.47 9.24 6.37
C ASP A 45 7.09 9.93 7.70
N GLU A 46 5.95 9.58 8.29
CA GLU A 46 5.53 10.05 9.63
C GLU A 46 6.49 9.59 10.74
N HIS A 47 6.97 8.36 10.68
CA HIS A 47 7.93 7.85 11.67
C HIS A 47 9.27 8.59 11.59
N VAL A 48 9.76 8.86 10.39
CA VAL A 48 10.96 9.68 10.16
C VAL A 48 10.73 11.10 10.69
N GLN A 49 9.56 11.69 10.42
CA GLN A 49 9.21 13.02 10.96
C GLN A 49 9.19 13.04 12.49
N LYS A 50 8.55 12.06 13.14
CA LYS A 50 8.52 11.95 14.61
C LYS A 50 9.92 11.78 15.20
N LEU A 51 10.79 11.00 14.55
CA LEU A 51 12.19 10.85 14.98
C LEU A 51 12.97 12.17 14.84
N MET A 52 12.76 12.91 13.74
CA MET A 52 13.34 14.25 13.55
C MET A 52 12.91 15.21 14.65
N GLU A 53 11.60 15.28 14.93
CA GLU A 53 11.04 16.16 15.96
C GLU A 53 11.57 15.79 17.36
N ALA A 54 11.62 14.49 17.68
CA ALA A 54 12.17 14.00 18.94
C ALA A 54 13.68 14.32 19.09
N TYR A 55 14.46 14.17 18.02
CA TYR A 55 15.89 14.53 18.01
C TYR A 55 16.09 16.03 18.23
N LEU A 56 15.36 16.87 17.50
CA LEU A 56 15.41 18.32 17.65
C LEU A 56 14.93 18.77 19.04
N ALA A 57 13.91 18.11 19.61
CA ALA A 57 13.41 18.40 20.95
C ALA A 57 14.43 18.03 22.05
N MET A 58 15.09 16.87 21.92
CA MET A 58 16.14 16.43 22.83
C MET A 58 17.32 17.42 22.84
N ASN A 59 17.79 17.84 21.66
CA ASN A 59 18.91 18.79 21.54
C ASN A 59 18.58 20.18 22.11
N LYS A 60 17.30 20.61 22.07
CA LYS A 60 16.86 21.87 22.67
C LYS A 60 16.78 21.86 24.19
N GLN A 61 16.61 20.69 24.83
CA GLN A 61 16.62 20.61 26.30
C GLN A 61 18.04 20.63 26.89
N GLU A 62 19.06 20.18 26.15
CA GLU A 62 20.45 20.14 26.63
C GLU A 62 21.12 21.53 26.60
N HIS A 63 20.63 22.46 25.77
CA HIS A 63 21.12 23.84 25.70
C HIS A 63 19.96 24.84 25.57
N PRO A 64 19.48 25.46 26.67
CA PRO A 64 18.49 26.54 26.60
C PRO A 64 19.08 27.88 26.11
N GLU A 65 20.34 27.92 25.67
CA GLU A 65 21.02 29.14 25.22
C GLU A 65 21.80 28.92 23.91
N SER A 66 21.12 28.93 22.76
CA SER A 66 21.74 29.39 21.50
C SER A 66 20.67 29.67 20.45
N SER A 67 20.36 30.95 20.30
CA SER A 67 19.37 31.51 19.38
C SER A 67 19.89 31.68 17.94
N GLN A 68 20.97 30.99 17.51
CA GLN A 68 21.62 31.32 16.22
C GLN A 68 22.22 30.18 15.39
N ASP A 69 21.96 28.90 15.67
CA ASP A 69 22.45 27.84 14.78
C ASP A 69 21.42 27.47 13.69
N PRO A 70 21.80 27.43 12.39
CA PRO A 70 20.92 26.98 11.33
C PRO A 70 20.50 25.51 11.54
N PRO A 71 19.32 25.09 11.05
CA PRO A 71 18.85 23.71 11.22
C PRO A 71 19.89 22.74 10.63
N PRO A 72 20.21 21.62 11.32
CA PRO A 72 21.16 20.66 10.79
C PRO A 72 20.64 20.09 9.46
N GLU A 73 21.38 20.33 8.36
CA GLU A 73 21.18 19.78 7.01
C GLU A 73 21.41 18.25 6.96
N LEU A 74 21.06 17.51 8.02
CA LEU A 74 21.36 16.09 8.15
C LEU A 74 20.32 15.16 7.51
N PHE A 75 19.27 15.73 6.93
CA PHE A 75 18.28 14.98 6.18
C PHE A 75 17.89 15.77 4.94
N GLU A 76 18.73 15.69 3.91
CA GLU A 76 18.14 15.78 2.58
C GLU A 76 17.06 14.69 2.52
N PRO A 77 15.79 15.04 2.20
CA PRO A 77 14.76 14.03 2.01
C PRO A 77 15.33 13.00 1.05
N PHE A 78 15.04 11.71 1.26
CA PHE A 78 15.39 10.65 0.31
C PHE A 78 14.72 10.94 -1.06
N THR A 79 15.24 11.92 -1.81
CA THR A 79 15.25 11.92 -3.26
C THR A 79 16.21 10.80 -3.59
N MET A 80 15.69 9.59 -3.45
CA MET A 80 16.42 8.37 -3.71
C MET A 80 16.76 8.43 -5.19
N LYS A 81 17.97 8.91 -5.49
CA LYS A 81 18.63 8.74 -6.78
C LYS A 81 18.32 7.31 -7.17
N LYS A 82 17.59 7.18 -8.29
CA LYS A 82 17.16 5.91 -8.91
C LYS A 82 18.15 4.82 -8.50
N ILE A 83 17.71 3.87 -7.68
CA ILE A 83 18.52 2.69 -7.38
C ILE A 83 18.91 2.15 -8.76
N PRO A 84 20.20 2.12 -9.13
CA PRO A 84 20.60 1.44 -10.34
C PRO A 84 20.19 -0.01 -10.10
N THR A 85 19.27 -0.51 -10.92
CA THR A 85 18.92 -1.92 -10.98
C THR A 85 20.20 -2.74 -10.81
N PRO A 86 20.29 -3.66 -9.83
CA PRO A 86 21.42 -4.56 -9.79
C PRO A 86 21.29 -5.38 -11.07
N SER A 87 22.11 -5.05 -12.06
CA SER A 87 22.35 -5.93 -13.20
C SER A 87 22.75 -7.27 -12.60
N CYS A 88 21.81 -8.20 -12.55
CA CYS A 88 22.12 -9.61 -12.41
C CYS A 88 22.97 -9.95 -13.64
N GLU A 89 24.30 -9.85 -13.50
CA GLU A 89 25.25 -10.59 -14.28
C GLU A 89 25.02 -12.07 -13.97
N ILE A 90 24.01 -12.62 -14.65
CA ILE A 90 23.94 -14.05 -14.89
C ILE A 90 25.12 -14.30 -15.83
N LYS A 91 26.21 -14.84 -15.28
CA LYS A 91 27.29 -15.45 -16.05
C LYS A 91 26.70 -16.57 -16.89
N GLU A 92 26.20 -16.24 -18.07
CA GLU A 92 25.92 -17.19 -19.13
C GLU A 92 27.23 -17.39 -19.89
N GLU A 93 28.02 -18.33 -19.39
CA GLU A 93 29.23 -18.84 -20.03
C GLU A 93 28.84 -20.10 -20.82
N ASP A 94 29.09 -20.05 -22.13
CA ASP A 94 29.19 -21.16 -23.08
C ASP A 94 27.89 -21.75 -23.68
N ALA A 95 27.48 -21.26 -24.86
CA ALA A 95 27.09 -22.05 -26.06
C ALA A 95 26.34 -21.22 -27.14
N ASN A 96 27.08 -20.39 -27.88
CA ASN A 96 26.90 -20.14 -29.33
C ASN A 96 25.50 -19.87 -29.96
N THR A 97 24.54 -19.21 -29.29
CA THR A 97 23.31 -18.77 -29.97
C THR A 97 22.92 -17.32 -29.61
N PRO A 98 22.86 -16.38 -30.57
CA PRO A 98 22.49 -14.98 -30.29
C PRO A 98 20.97 -14.86 -30.01
N PRO A 99 20.55 -14.16 -28.93
CA PRO A 99 19.15 -13.90 -28.66
C PRO A 99 18.61 -12.85 -29.65
N ALA A 100 17.44 -13.13 -30.22
CA ALA A 100 16.77 -12.28 -31.21
C ALA A 100 16.33 -10.92 -30.62
N GLN A 101 16.45 -9.85 -31.42
CA GLN A 101 16.07 -8.47 -31.06
C GLN A 101 14.57 -8.34 -30.72
N PRO A 102 14.19 -7.67 -29.62
CA PRO A 102 12.80 -7.26 -29.41
C PRO A 102 12.46 -6.06 -30.31
N PRO A 103 11.22 -5.96 -30.82
CA PRO A 103 10.81 -4.88 -31.71
C PRO A 103 10.76 -3.55 -30.95
N SER A 104 11.50 -2.56 -31.45
CA SER A 104 11.42 -1.16 -31.05
C SER A 104 10.56 -0.41 -32.07
N GLU A 105 9.27 -0.26 -31.84
CA GLU A 105 8.38 0.57 -32.67
C GLU A 105 7.34 1.27 -31.79
N GLU A 106 7.50 2.60 -31.72
CA GLU A 106 6.44 3.62 -31.75
C GLU A 106 5.23 3.47 -30.83
N LEU A 107 5.32 4.05 -29.62
CA LEU A 107 4.21 4.84 -29.06
C LEU A 107 4.80 6.07 -28.38
N GLN A 108 5.18 7.03 -29.22
CA GLN A 108 5.23 8.43 -28.82
C GLN A 108 3.80 8.84 -28.42
N GLU A 109 3.71 9.67 -27.37
CA GLU A 109 2.55 10.53 -27.06
C GLU A 109 1.34 9.87 -26.38
N LEU A 110 1.49 9.54 -25.09
CA LEU A 110 0.36 9.58 -24.15
C LEU A 110 0.65 10.64 -23.08
N VAL A 111 0.04 11.80 -23.30
CA VAL A 111 -0.03 13.01 -22.47
C VAL A 111 -0.57 12.68 -21.06
N PRO A 112 -0.12 13.36 -19.97
CA PRO A 112 -0.59 13.07 -18.62
C PRO A 112 -2.05 13.51 -18.45
N LEU A 113 -2.94 12.56 -18.17
CA LEU A 113 -4.32 12.81 -17.80
C LEU A 113 -4.36 13.20 -16.31
N GLU A 114 -4.30 14.50 -16.04
CA GLU A 114 -4.70 15.09 -14.77
C GLU A 114 -6.24 15.15 -14.75
N GLU A 115 -6.90 14.20 -14.08
CA GLU A 115 -8.35 14.26 -13.82
C GLU A 115 -8.63 13.86 -12.36
N GLU A 116 -8.55 14.87 -11.50
CA GLU A 116 -9.54 15.21 -10.46
C GLU A 116 -10.08 14.06 -9.60
N PHE A 117 -9.41 13.83 -8.47
CA PHE A 117 -9.95 13.08 -7.32
C PHE A 117 -11.05 13.90 -6.64
N ASP A 118 -12.30 13.64 -6.98
CA ASP A 118 -13.45 14.15 -6.21
C ASP A 118 -14.39 13.01 -5.80
N LEU A 119 -13.87 12.10 -4.96
CA LEU A 119 -14.66 11.07 -4.30
C LEU A 119 -14.71 11.30 -2.79
N VAL A 120 -15.66 12.15 -2.42
CA VAL A 120 -16.34 12.27 -1.13
C VAL A 120 -16.41 10.94 -0.37
N LEU A 121 -15.74 10.85 0.78
CA LEU A 121 -15.92 9.77 1.76
C LEU A 121 -17.13 10.08 2.68
N PRO A 122 -18.08 9.16 2.87
CA PRO A 122 -19.08 9.31 3.92
C PRO A 122 -18.46 8.96 5.27
N SER A 123 -18.44 9.94 6.18
CA SER A 123 -18.15 9.76 7.60
C SER A 123 -19.17 8.85 8.26
N GLN A 124 -18.76 7.64 8.68
CA GLN A 124 -19.45 6.92 9.73
C GLN A 124 -18.49 5.94 10.43
N SER A 125 -17.94 6.36 11.57
CA SER A 125 -17.36 5.47 12.57
C SER A 125 -18.44 5.08 13.59
N PRO A 126 -18.58 3.79 13.97
CA PRO A 126 -19.48 3.36 15.04
C PRO A 126 -18.96 3.82 16.42
N PRO A 127 -19.84 3.97 17.43
CA PRO A 127 -19.47 4.51 18.73
C PRO A 127 -18.54 3.55 19.49
N GLU A 128 -17.49 4.11 20.12
CA GLU A 128 -16.62 3.41 21.05
C GLU A 128 -17.43 2.90 22.25
N GLU A 129 -17.53 1.57 22.37
CA GLU A 129 -18.12 0.91 23.53
C GLU A 129 -17.11 0.97 24.68
N VAL A 130 -17.22 2.02 25.50
CA VAL A 130 -16.37 2.22 26.67
C VAL A 130 -16.83 1.24 27.77
N ILE A 131 -16.23 0.04 27.79
CA ILE A 131 -16.39 -0.90 28.90
C ILE A 131 -15.78 -0.28 30.15
N ASN A 132 -16.63 0.30 31.00
CA ASN A 132 -16.22 0.82 32.29
C ASN A 132 -15.96 -0.36 33.24
N ILE A 133 -14.68 -0.70 33.41
CA ILE A 133 -14.19 -1.75 34.31
C ILE A 133 -14.66 -1.58 35.76
N SER A 134 -15.09 -0.37 36.18
CA SER A 134 -15.68 -0.13 37.49
C SER A 134 -17.00 -0.88 37.72
N SER A 135 -17.71 -1.28 36.65
CA SER A 135 -18.96 -2.05 36.76
C SER A 135 -18.75 -3.54 37.05
N LEU A 136 -17.54 -4.09 36.83
CA LEU A 136 -17.25 -5.52 37.04
C LEU A 136 -16.84 -5.85 38.49
N LEU A 137 -16.53 -4.84 39.30
CA LEU A 137 -16.02 -5.01 40.67
C LEU A 137 -17.09 -4.89 41.76
N THR A 138 -18.37 -4.77 41.37
CA THR A 138 -19.47 -4.78 42.35
C THR A 138 -19.98 -6.21 42.48
N HIS A 139 -19.46 -6.96 43.45
CA HIS A 139 -20.05 -8.21 43.92
C HIS A 139 -21.19 -7.90 44.90
N PRO A 140 -22.42 -8.25 44.55
CA PRO A 140 -23.39 -8.79 45.49
C PRO A 140 -23.74 -10.21 45.00
N GLY A 141 -23.48 -11.28 45.76
CA GLY A 141 -23.93 -11.46 47.13
C GLY A 141 -25.38 -11.90 47.09
N ASP A 142 -25.62 -13.18 47.42
CA ASP A 142 -26.90 -13.83 47.68
C ASP A 142 -27.95 -13.84 46.57
N VAL A 143 -28.34 -15.04 46.11
CA VAL A 143 -29.52 -15.72 46.69
C VAL A 143 -29.59 -17.17 46.22
N SER A 144 -29.53 -18.05 47.20
CA SER A 144 -29.72 -19.50 47.19
C SER A 144 -31.19 -19.90 46.98
N ASP A 145 -31.45 -21.03 46.32
CA ASP A 145 -31.71 -22.36 46.94
C ASP A 145 -31.52 -23.44 45.85
#